data_AF-A0A8C7CWT7-F1
#
_entry.id   AF-A0A8C7CWT7-F1
#
_cell.length_a   1.000
_cell.length_b   1.000
_cell.length_c   1.000
_cell.angle_alpha   90.00
_cell.angle_beta   90.00
_cell.angle_gamma   90.00
#
_symmetry.space_group_name_H-M   'P 1'
#
loop_
_entity.id
_entity.type
_entity.pdbx_description
1 polymer ?
#
loop_
_entity_poly.entity_id
_entity_poly.type
_entity_poly.pdbx_seq_one_letter_code
_entity_poly.pdbx_strand_id
1 'polypeptide(L)'
;MDNSDENSVQFHGDEEIIEVIDLNETEQNPDDLADEFEDVDVGETEDGDNEQEDWDTDDEMEQEKEQDDSELTFSKHTGSVFCVSLDPATNNLAVTGGEDDKAYVWRVSDGEVLFECTGHKDSVTSVLFSHDSSLVATGDMSGLIKVWKVETKQEVWSFEVGDLEWMEWHPCAPVLLAGMADGNVWMWKIPGGDCKTLQGPGCQSTSGKVLPDGKRAVVGYEDGNVRLWDLKQGNATHVIKGHDGHQGALTCLACNKDGSLVLTGSVDGRAKLINTATGKVVDCAFKQFGKLFASQEDAEETNSVESVGFCNVLPLIAVAYLHGTLAIYDLSSQVLRHKCQHQAGIVKLQWEESSSVVSTCSLDGAVRLWDARSGTMVSEYRGHQAEILDFTLNREASMAVTASGDHQAKLFCLQRPDR
;
A
#
# COMPACT_ATOMS: atom_id res chain seq x y z
N MET A 1 8.67 -71.40 -37.96
CA MET A 1 8.99 -71.49 -39.38
C MET A 1 8.29 -70.32 -40.05
N ASP A 2 8.91 -69.28 -40.55
CA ASP A 2 10.24 -68.67 -40.46
C ASP A 2 10.09 -67.38 -41.30
N ASN A 3 10.90 -66.35 -41.02
CA ASN A 3 11.14 -65.15 -41.86
C ASN A 3 9.99 -64.12 -42.02
N SER A 4 10.24 -62.81 -42.10
CA SER A 4 11.47 -62.01 -42.23
C SER A 4 11.16 -60.52 -42.04
N ASP A 5 12.03 -59.83 -41.31
CA ASP A 5 12.73 -58.56 -41.56
C ASP A 5 12.08 -57.35 -42.26
N GLU A 6 12.35 -56.21 -41.60
CA GLU A 6 12.72 -54.88 -42.11
C GLU A 6 11.80 -54.19 -43.12
N ASN A 7 11.23 -53.06 -42.68
CA ASN A 7 10.86 -51.99 -43.60
C ASN A 7 11.30 -50.63 -43.05
N SER A 8 12.21 -50.03 -43.80
CA SER A 8 12.77 -48.69 -43.72
C SER A 8 11.87 -47.70 -44.47
N VAL A 9 11.73 -46.47 -43.96
CA VAL A 9 11.19 -45.33 -44.70
C VAL A 9 11.91 -44.07 -44.17
N GLN A 10 13.00 -43.64 -44.82
CA GLN A 10 13.10 -42.55 -45.82
C GLN A 10 12.67 -41.16 -45.30
N PHE A 11 13.68 -40.32 -45.04
CA PHE A 11 13.62 -38.86 -44.89
C PHE A 11 13.80 -38.19 -46.27
N HIS A 12 12.92 -37.24 -46.58
CA HIS A 12 13.05 -36.08 -47.50
C HIS A 12 11.97 -35.10 -47.03
N GLY A 13 12.18 -33.83 -46.70
CA GLY A 13 13.00 -32.72 -47.24
C GLY A 13 12.04 -31.52 -47.22
N ASP A 14 12.20 -30.58 -46.29
CA ASP A 14 12.88 -29.27 -46.44
C ASP A 14 11.97 -28.19 -47.03
N GLU A 15 11.76 -27.10 -46.28
CA GLU A 15 11.89 -25.69 -46.72
C GLU A 15 11.62 -24.74 -45.53
N GLU A 16 12.68 -24.35 -44.81
CA GLU A 16 12.73 -23.12 -43.99
C GLU A 16 13.70 -22.15 -44.68
N ILE A 17 13.24 -20.90 -44.89
CA ILE A 17 14.05 -19.79 -45.40
C ILE A 17 14.56 -19.00 -44.20
N ILE A 18 15.89 -18.93 -44.05
CA ILE A 18 16.61 -18.09 -43.09
C ILE A 18 17.17 -16.89 -43.87
N GLU A 19 16.81 -15.67 -43.46
CA GLU A 19 17.49 -14.45 -43.91
C GLU A 19 18.81 -14.28 -43.15
N VAL A 20 19.89 -14.10 -43.92
CA VAL A 20 21.25 -13.83 -43.46
C VAL A 20 21.48 -12.32 -43.49
N ILE A 21 21.92 -11.74 -42.38
CA ILE A 21 22.54 -10.41 -42.35
C ILE A 21 23.94 -10.59 -41.74
N ASP A 22 24.96 -10.32 -42.56
CA ASP A 22 26.38 -10.41 -42.21
C ASP A 22 26.81 -9.33 -41.21
N LEU A 23 27.53 -9.74 -40.17
CA LEU A 23 28.31 -8.88 -39.28
C LEU A 23 29.78 -9.05 -39.61
N ASN A 24 30.44 -7.99 -40.10
CA ASN A 24 31.90 -7.94 -40.19
C ASN A 24 32.44 -7.00 -39.09
N GLU A 25 33.21 -7.60 -38.19
CA GLU A 25 34.12 -6.93 -37.27
C GLU A 25 35.34 -6.40 -38.02
N THR A 26 35.89 -5.27 -37.60
CA THR A 26 37.33 -5.00 -37.76
C THR A 26 37.83 -4.06 -36.67
N GLU A 27 38.97 -4.44 -36.11
CA GLU A 27 39.60 -3.99 -34.88
C GLU A 27 40.14 -2.53 -34.92
N GLN A 28 40.34 -1.96 -33.73
CA GLN A 28 40.94 -0.64 -33.48
C GLN A 28 42.42 -0.71 -33.03
N ASN A 29 43.07 0.46 -33.19
CA ASN A 29 44.30 1.04 -32.58
C ASN A 29 45.63 1.00 -33.38
N PRO A 30 46.61 1.91 -33.09
CA PRO A 30 46.55 3.33 -32.69
C PRO A 30 47.60 4.22 -33.43
N ASP A 31 47.63 5.54 -33.11
CA ASP A 31 48.64 6.58 -33.45
C ASP A 31 48.79 7.02 -34.92
N ASP A 32 48.46 8.28 -35.23
CA ASP A 32 49.46 9.33 -35.53
C ASP A 32 48.85 10.65 -36.08
N LEU A 33 49.25 11.76 -35.43
CA LEU A 33 49.59 13.09 -35.99
C LEU A 33 48.42 13.98 -36.50
N ALA A 34 48.06 15.07 -35.81
CA ALA A 34 48.74 16.36 -35.59
C ALA A 34 48.37 17.43 -36.64
N ASP A 35 48.16 18.64 -36.11
CA ASP A 35 48.15 19.96 -36.74
C ASP A 35 46.94 20.37 -37.61
N GLU A 36 46.21 21.41 -37.17
CA GLU A 36 46.28 22.74 -37.78
C GLU A 36 45.44 23.76 -36.98
N PHE A 37 46.14 24.69 -36.33
CA PHE A 37 45.67 26.00 -35.87
C PHE A 37 46.25 27.05 -36.81
N GLU A 38 45.47 28.07 -37.18
CA GLU A 38 45.80 29.45 -37.66
C GLU A 38 44.50 29.99 -38.31
N ASP A 39 44.06 31.25 -38.30
CA ASP A 39 44.44 32.56 -37.74
C ASP A 39 43.29 33.52 -38.12
N VAL A 40 42.78 34.40 -37.23
CA VAL A 40 42.17 35.72 -37.58
C VAL A 40 42.13 36.60 -36.30
N ASP A 41 43.17 37.39 -36.02
CA ASP A 41 43.37 38.84 -36.30
C ASP A 41 42.82 39.79 -35.21
N VAL A 42 43.72 40.61 -34.65
CA VAL A 42 43.48 41.61 -33.60
C VAL A 42 43.84 42.98 -34.16
N GLY A 43 42.90 43.92 -34.11
CA GLY A 43 43.13 45.34 -34.39
C GLY A 43 42.30 46.24 -33.48
N GLU A 44 42.99 46.98 -32.60
CA GLU A 44 42.45 47.98 -31.68
C GLU A 44 41.96 49.25 -32.39
N THR A 45 40.93 49.92 -31.84
CA THR A 45 40.84 51.39 -31.80
C THR A 45 40.02 51.85 -30.58
N GLU A 46 40.55 52.85 -29.88
CA GLU A 46 40.02 53.53 -28.68
C GLU A 46 38.86 54.51 -28.99
N ASP A 47 37.95 54.70 -28.02
CA ASP A 47 37.48 56.00 -27.47
C ASP A 47 36.01 55.99 -26.97
N GLY A 48 35.79 56.46 -25.73
CA GLY A 48 34.61 57.30 -25.39
C GLY A 48 33.57 56.79 -24.39
N ASP A 49 33.75 57.16 -23.11
CA ASP A 49 32.80 57.64 -22.08
C ASP A 49 31.37 57.08 -21.88
N ASN A 50 31.02 56.97 -20.58
CA ASN A 50 29.68 56.97 -19.96
C ASN A 50 28.77 55.77 -20.31
N GLU A 51 28.09 55.08 -19.40
CA GLU A 51 27.49 55.49 -18.13
C GLU A 51 27.15 54.24 -17.30
N GLN A 52 27.06 54.44 -15.99
CA GLN A 52 26.73 53.43 -15.00
C GLN A 52 25.21 53.20 -14.98
N GLU A 53 24.75 51.99 -15.32
CA GLU A 53 23.40 51.56 -15.02
C GLU A 53 23.42 50.30 -14.15
N ASP A 54 23.05 50.57 -12.91
CA ASP A 54 22.62 49.68 -11.84
C ASP A 54 21.52 48.76 -12.37
N TRP A 55 21.79 47.46 -12.45
CA TRP A 55 20.76 46.44 -12.59
C TRP A 55 20.84 45.55 -11.36
N ASP A 56 20.34 46.08 -10.24
CA ASP A 56 19.80 45.28 -9.14
C ASP A 56 18.68 44.41 -9.70
N THR A 57 19.02 43.24 -10.23
CA THR A 57 18.08 42.13 -10.32
C THR A 57 18.07 41.47 -8.96
N ASP A 58 17.33 42.09 -8.02
CA ASP A 58 16.68 41.37 -6.93
C ASP A 58 15.65 40.40 -7.54
N ASP A 59 16.15 39.38 -8.24
CA ASP A 59 15.41 38.14 -8.46
C ASP A 59 15.52 37.34 -7.17
N GLU A 60 14.93 37.88 -6.09
CA GLU A 60 14.49 37.07 -4.98
C GLU A 60 13.44 36.12 -5.56
N MET A 61 13.88 34.93 -5.99
CA MET A 61 13.00 33.78 -6.14
C MET A 61 12.24 33.65 -4.83
N GLU A 62 10.99 34.12 -4.81
CA GLU A 62 10.03 33.80 -3.77
C GLU A 62 9.96 32.28 -3.75
N GLN A 63 10.71 31.64 -2.84
CA GLN A 63 10.50 30.24 -2.50
C GLN A 63 9.04 30.16 -2.08
N GLU A 64 8.20 29.59 -2.95
CA GLU A 64 6.83 29.22 -2.60
C GLU A 64 6.94 28.47 -1.28
N LYS A 65 6.39 29.05 -0.21
CA LYS A 65 6.41 28.40 1.10
C LYS A 65 5.71 27.06 0.92
N GLU A 66 6.46 25.97 1.09
CA GLU A 66 5.89 24.63 1.07
C GLU A 66 4.72 24.59 2.06
N GLN A 67 3.52 24.30 1.55
CA GLN A 67 2.33 24.21 2.39
C GLN A 67 2.44 22.96 3.27
N ASP A 68 2.62 23.17 4.58
CA ASP A 68 2.58 22.12 5.59
C ASP A 68 1.43 22.38 6.58
N ASP A 69 0.38 21.58 6.45
CA ASP A 69 -0.83 21.60 7.28
C ASP A 69 -0.68 20.67 8.52
N SER A 70 0.49 20.05 8.73
CA SER A 70 0.72 19.15 9.86
C SER A 70 0.85 19.90 11.19
N GLU A 71 0.29 19.32 12.24
CA GLU A 71 0.44 19.83 13.61
C GLU A 71 1.73 19.34 14.25
N LEU A 72 2.09 18.08 13.99
CA LEU A 72 3.31 17.45 14.49
C LEU A 72 4.02 16.68 13.37
N THR A 73 5.35 16.68 13.45
CA THR A 73 6.23 15.89 12.58
C THR A 73 7.11 14.99 13.44
N PHE A 74 7.06 13.68 13.17
CA PHE A 74 7.88 12.64 13.79
C PHE A 74 9.09 12.35 12.90
N SER A 75 10.26 12.87 13.25
CA SER A 75 11.45 12.89 12.37
C SER A 75 12.67 12.14 12.95
N LYS A 76 12.45 11.05 13.70
CA LYS A 76 13.56 10.23 14.24
C LYS A 76 14.02 9.13 13.31
N HIS A 77 13.17 8.70 12.37
CA HIS A 77 13.56 7.72 11.38
C HIS A 77 14.67 8.30 10.48
N THR A 78 15.64 7.46 10.13
CA THR A 78 16.72 7.84 9.19
C THR A 78 16.50 7.32 7.78
N GLY A 79 15.38 6.62 7.55
CA GLY A 79 14.95 6.06 6.28
C GLY A 79 13.42 6.15 6.14
N SER A 80 12.88 5.64 5.05
CA SER A 80 11.44 5.74 4.72
C SER A 80 10.57 5.19 5.84
N VAL A 81 9.44 5.85 6.15
CA VAL A 81 8.49 5.34 7.14
C VAL A 81 7.41 4.54 6.41
N PHE A 82 7.39 3.23 6.61
CA PHE A 82 6.53 2.32 5.85
C PHE A 82 5.14 2.15 6.43
N CYS A 83 5.00 2.21 7.75
CA CYS A 83 3.76 1.82 8.41
C CYS A 83 3.48 2.67 9.66
N VAL A 84 2.20 2.84 9.97
CA VAL A 84 1.76 3.59 11.14
C VAL A 84 0.50 3.02 11.77
N SER A 85 0.42 3.07 13.09
CA SER A 85 -0.78 2.72 13.84
C SER A 85 -1.01 3.71 14.99
N LEU A 86 -2.28 3.99 15.29
CA LEU A 86 -2.70 4.84 16.40
C LEU A 86 -3.26 3.97 17.53
N ASP A 87 -3.05 4.42 18.76
CA ASP A 87 -3.64 3.83 19.96
C ASP A 87 -5.18 3.84 19.87
N PRO A 88 -5.83 2.67 19.72
CA PRO A 88 -7.28 2.60 19.54
C PRO A 88 -8.09 2.92 20.81
N ALA A 89 -7.49 2.84 21.99
CA ALA A 89 -8.19 3.02 23.26
C ALA A 89 -8.15 4.48 23.75
N THR A 90 -6.99 5.12 23.65
CA THR A 90 -6.74 6.45 24.24
C THR A 90 -6.45 7.54 23.23
N ASN A 91 -6.11 7.20 21.98
CA ASN A 91 -5.65 8.12 20.94
C ASN A 91 -4.43 8.99 21.33
N ASN A 92 -3.68 8.62 22.38
CA ASN A 92 -2.55 9.42 22.87
C ASN A 92 -1.20 8.96 22.35
N LEU A 93 -1.14 7.77 21.73
CA LEU A 93 0.09 7.21 21.21
C LEU A 93 -0.05 6.88 19.72
N ALA A 94 1.07 6.99 19.01
CA ALA A 94 1.24 6.49 17.67
C ALA A 94 2.45 5.54 17.67
N VAL A 95 2.47 4.57 16.77
CA VAL A 95 3.65 3.74 16.49
C VAL A 95 3.95 3.82 15.01
N THR A 96 5.22 4.00 14.67
CA THR A 96 5.72 4.02 13.30
C THR A 96 6.81 2.96 13.12
N GLY A 97 6.90 2.38 11.93
CA GLY A 97 7.99 1.49 11.52
C GLY A 97 8.60 1.96 10.21
N GLY A 98 9.92 1.81 10.08
CA GLY A 98 10.65 2.34 8.93
C GLY A 98 11.77 1.44 8.41
N GLU A 99 12.39 1.93 7.35
CA GLU A 99 13.52 1.34 6.63
C GLU A 99 14.81 1.31 7.45
N ASP A 100 14.87 2.02 8.56
CA ASP A 100 16.01 2.08 9.47
C ASP A 100 16.05 0.94 10.50
N ASP A 101 15.37 -0.17 10.21
CA ASP A 101 15.20 -1.36 11.05
C ASP A 101 14.65 -1.04 12.45
N LYS A 102 13.88 0.05 12.56
CA LYS A 102 13.36 0.54 13.84
C LYS A 102 11.88 0.80 13.77
N ALA A 103 11.27 0.72 14.95
CA ALA A 103 9.99 1.32 15.21
C ALA A 103 10.08 2.25 16.42
N TYR A 104 9.24 3.28 16.43
CA TYR A 104 9.15 4.22 17.54
C TYR A 104 7.71 4.31 18.01
N VAL A 105 7.53 4.35 19.33
CA VAL A 105 6.25 4.68 19.94
C VAL A 105 6.30 6.13 20.40
N TRP A 106 5.37 6.93 19.91
CA TRP A 106 5.33 8.38 20.08
C TRP A 106 4.17 8.78 20.98
N ARG A 107 4.33 9.89 21.69
CA ARG A 107 3.21 10.59 22.30
C ARG A 107 2.66 11.62 21.32
N VAL A 108 1.37 11.49 21.03
CA VAL A 108 0.65 12.32 20.06
C VAL A 108 0.45 13.77 20.54
N SER A 109 0.56 14.06 21.83
CA SER A 109 0.36 15.43 22.34
C SER A 109 1.53 16.38 22.13
N ASP A 110 2.76 15.86 22.00
CA ASP A 110 3.99 16.67 21.95
C ASP A 110 5.01 16.17 20.93
N GLY A 111 4.80 15.02 20.28
CA GLY A 111 5.74 14.48 19.31
C GLY A 111 6.91 13.70 19.92
N GLU A 112 6.94 13.52 21.25
CA GLU A 112 8.06 12.89 21.92
C GLU A 112 8.06 11.36 21.80
N VAL A 113 9.25 10.77 21.67
CA VAL A 113 9.42 9.31 21.67
C VAL A 113 9.20 8.77 23.09
N LEU A 114 8.18 7.93 23.26
CA LEU A 114 7.91 7.22 24.50
C LEU A 114 8.94 6.10 24.75
N PHE A 115 9.21 5.30 23.71
CA PHE A 115 10.30 4.32 23.63
C PHE A 115 10.58 3.89 22.18
N GLU A 116 11.78 3.36 21.96
CA GLU A 116 12.26 2.82 20.68
C GLU A 116 12.20 1.28 20.71
N CYS A 117 11.73 0.70 19.61
CA CYS A 117 11.63 -0.74 19.38
C CYS A 117 12.83 -1.19 18.54
N THR A 118 13.92 -1.61 19.19
CA THR A 118 15.18 -2.01 18.53
C THR A 118 15.35 -3.52 18.41
N GLY A 119 16.32 -3.94 17.58
CA GLY A 119 16.76 -5.34 17.48
C GLY A 119 16.05 -6.14 16.38
N HIS A 120 15.37 -5.43 15.47
CA HIS A 120 14.95 -5.97 14.18
C HIS A 120 16.17 -6.27 13.30
N LYS A 121 16.00 -7.16 12.32
CA LYS A 121 17.09 -7.58 11.41
C LYS A 121 17.00 -6.93 10.03
N ASP A 122 15.87 -6.28 9.76
CA ASP A 122 15.54 -5.64 8.49
C ASP A 122 14.43 -4.59 8.74
N SER A 123 13.99 -3.95 7.66
CA SER A 123 13.00 -2.87 7.65
C SER A 123 11.70 -3.27 8.36
N VAL A 124 11.20 -2.41 9.25
CA VAL A 124 9.95 -2.64 9.97
C VAL A 124 8.77 -2.24 9.10
N THR A 125 8.06 -3.23 8.56
CA THR A 125 6.98 -3.05 7.58
C THR A 125 5.58 -3.17 8.18
N SER A 126 5.46 -3.62 9.42
CA SER A 126 4.16 -3.71 10.08
C SER A 126 4.24 -3.36 11.57
N VAL A 127 3.40 -2.41 11.98
CA VAL A 127 3.28 -1.95 13.38
C VAL A 127 1.81 -1.83 13.79
N LEU A 128 1.46 -2.35 14.96
CA LEU A 128 0.05 -2.36 15.40
C LEU A 128 -0.08 -2.33 16.93
N PHE A 129 -1.00 -1.52 17.43
CA PHE A 129 -1.47 -1.62 18.82
C PHE A 129 -2.46 -2.77 19.00
N SER A 130 -2.40 -3.43 20.16
CA SER A 130 -3.46 -4.35 20.59
C SER A 130 -4.78 -3.60 20.83
N HIS A 131 -5.90 -4.33 20.82
CA HIS A 131 -7.23 -3.74 20.96
C HIS A 131 -7.42 -2.91 22.25
N ASP A 132 -6.65 -3.20 23.30
CA ASP A 132 -6.65 -2.52 24.59
C ASP A 132 -5.47 -1.56 24.76
N SER A 133 -4.63 -1.42 23.73
CA SER A 133 -3.46 -0.53 23.68
C SER A 133 -2.39 -0.85 24.74
N SER A 134 -2.45 -2.05 25.33
CA SER A 134 -1.47 -2.51 26.31
C SER A 134 -0.19 -3.04 25.67
N LEU A 135 -0.29 -3.52 24.42
CA LEU A 135 0.79 -4.11 23.65
C LEU A 135 0.95 -3.41 22.29
N VAL A 136 2.19 -3.42 21.79
CA VAL A 136 2.56 -2.99 20.43
C VAL A 136 3.27 -4.17 19.77
N ALA A 137 2.80 -4.59 18.60
CA ALA A 137 3.50 -5.54 17.74
C ALA A 137 4.29 -4.77 16.67
N THR A 138 5.50 -5.24 16.40
CA THR A 138 6.37 -4.76 15.32
C THR A 138 6.89 -5.97 14.55
N GLY A 139 6.82 -5.94 13.22
CA GLY A 139 7.27 -7.02 12.35
C GLY A 139 8.13 -6.47 11.22
N ASP A 140 9.26 -7.13 10.98
CA ASP A 140 10.19 -6.74 9.92
C ASP A 140 10.14 -7.66 8.68
N MET A 141 10.77 -7.21 7.59
CA MET A 141 10.85 -7.94 6.32
C MET A 141 11.55 -9.31 6.45
N SER A 142 12.42 -9.49 7.44
CA SER A 142 13.06 -10.78 7.70
C SER A 142 12.13 -11.81 8.36
N GLY A 143 10.96 -11.36 8.81
CA GLY A 143 10.00 -12.21 9.50
C GLY A 143 10.13 -12.23 11.02
N LEU A 144 10.90 -11.32 11.60
CA LEU A 144 11.02 -11.21 13.05
C LEU A 144 9.91 -10.31 13.59
N ILE A 145 9.03 -10.93 14.36
CA ILE A 145 7.96 -10.26 15.08
C ILE A 145 8.41 -10.04 16.53
N LYS A 146 8.29 -8.81 17.01
CA LYS A 146 8.49 -8.44 18.41
C LYS A 146 7.21 -7.82 18.97
N VAL A 147 6.95 -8.10 20.25
CA VAL A 147 5.84 -7.48 20.98
C VAL A 147 6.36 -6.81 22.24
N TRP A 148 5.93 -5.56 22.41
CA TRP A 148 6.34 -4.65 23.46
C TRP A 148 5.17 -4.35 24.37
N LYS A 149 5.40 -4.33 25.68
CA LYS A 149 4.40 -3.86 26.64
C LYS A 149 4.55 -2.35 26.85
N VAL A 150 3.50 -1.59 26.55
CA VAL A 150 3.52 -0.12 26.54
C VAL A 150 3.84 0.46 27.92
N GLU A 151 3.25 -0.09 28.97
CA GLU A 151 3.43 0.37 30.36
C GLU A 151 4.90 0.24 30.82
N THR A 152 5.54 -0.89 30.52
CA THR A 152 6.90 -1.19 30.99
C THR A 152 7.98 -0.80 29.98
N LYS A 153 7.59 -0.50 28.72
CA LYS A 153 8.49 -0.15 27.62
C LYS A 153 9.53 -1.24 27.34
N GLN A 154 9.11 -2.49 27.46
CA GLN A 154 9.99 -3.65 27.32
C GLN A 154 9.39 -4.65 26.34
N GLU A 155 10.27 -5.30 25.59
CA GLU A 155 9.95 -6.48 24.82
C GLU A 155 9.47 -7.59 25.77
N VAL A 156 8.28 -8.13 25.51
CA VAL A 156 7.68 -9.21 26.30
C VAL A 156 7.58 -10.51 25.52
N TRP A 157 7.74 -10.45 24.20
CA TRP A 157 7.66 -11.61 23.33
C TRP A 157 8.33 -11.34 21.99
N SER A 158 8.94 -12.37 21.39
CA SER A 158 9.47 -12.33 20.03
C SER A 158 9.37 -13.69 19.37
N PHE A 159 9.21 -13.71 18.06
CA PHE A 159 9.20 -14.93 17.27
C PHE A 159 9.64 -14.65 15.83
N GLU A 160 10.43 -15.56 15.29
CA GLU A 160 10.90 -15.50 13.90
C GLU A 160 10.11 -16.54 13.09
N VAL A 161 9.31 -16.04 12.15
CA VAL A 161 8.37 -16.86 11.36
C VAL A 161 8.79 -16.99 9.89
N GLY A 162 9.71 -16.13 9.41
CA GLY A 162 10.11 -15.99 8.00
C GLY A 162 9.30 -14.92 7.27
N ASP A 163 9.40 -14.85 5.94
CA ASP A 163 8.87 -13.77 5.08
C ASP A 163 7.42 -13.35 5.40
N LEU A 164 7.30 -12.24 6.15
CA LEU A 164 6.06 -11.69 6.70
C LEU A 164 5.36 -10.79 5.68
N GLU A 165 4.08 -11.05 5.42
CA GLU A 165 3.27 -10.24 4.47
C GLU A 165 2.36 -9.24 5.18
N TRP A 166 1.71 -9.67 6.26
CA TRP A 166 0.82 -8.81 7.05
C TRP A 166 0.68 -9.30 8.47
N MET A 167 0.27 -8.40 9.37
CA MET A 167 -0.11 -8.72 10.74
C MET A 167 -1.47 -8.12 11.09
N GLU A 168 -2.15 -8.70 12.07
CA GLU A 168 -3.34 -8.12 12.66
C GLU A 168 -3.58 -8.61 14.10
N TRP A 169 -3.91 -7.68 15.00
CA TRP A 169 -4.39 -8.05 16.33
C TRP A 169 -5.85 -8.49 16.28
N HIS A 170 -6.16 -9.51 17.06
CA HIS A 170 -7.53 -9.91 17.33
C HIS A 170 -8.30 -8.75 18.01
N PRO A 171 -9.55 -8.45 17.59
CA PRO A 171 -10.27 -7.24 17.99
C PRO A 171 -10.65 -7.17 19.47
N CYS A 172 -10.54 -8.28 20.21
CA CYS A 172 -10.93 -8.33 21.62
C CYS A 172 -10.07 -9.24 22.50
N ALA A 173 -8.92 -9.71 22.00
CA ALA A 173 -8.04 -10.59 22.77
C ALA A 173 -6.57 -10.30 22.42
N PRO A 174 -5.62 -10.60 23.32
CA PRO A 174 -4.18 -10.47 23.04
C PRO A 174 -3.71 -11.66 22.18
N VAL A 175 -4.29 -11.76 20.98
CA VAL A 175 -3.98 -12.77 19.98
C VAL A 175 -3.52 -12.05 18.72
N LEU A 176 -2.32 -12.35 18.26
CA LEU A 176 -1.73 -11.77 17.06
C LEU A 176 -1.84 -12.78 15.91
N LEU A 177 -2.27 -12.33 14.74
CA LEU A 177 -2.23 -13.10 13.50
C LEU A 177 -1.16 -12.52 12.58
N ALA A 178 -0.50 -13.39 11.82
CA ALA A 178 0.42 -13.00 10.76
C ALA A 178 0.27 -13.91 9.54
N GLY A 179 0.20 -13.31 8.35
CA GLY A 179 0.23 -14.02 7.09
C GLY A 179 1.63 -14.03 6.49
N MET A 180 1.99 -15.16 5.89
CA MET A 180 3.34 -15.43 5.40
C MET A 180 3.39 -15.64 3.89
N ALA A 181 4.58 -15.48 3.30
CA ALA A 181 4.81 -15.75 1.88
C ALA A 181 4.59 -17.22 1.48
N ASP A 182 4.70 -18.17 2.42
CA ASP A 182 4.38 -19.58 2.18
C ASP A 182 2.87 -19.89 2.15
N GLY A 183 2.04 -18.87 2.44
CA GLY A 183 0.58 -18.94 2.49
C GLY A 183 -0.01 -19.36 3.82
N ASN A 184 0.80 -19.76 4.79
CA ASN A 184 0.32 -20.06 6.13
C ASN A 184 -0.04 -18.77 6.85
N VAL A 185 -1.02 -18.88 7.75
CA VAL A 185 -1.32 -17.82 8.71
C VAL A 185 -1.07 -18.35 10.10
N TRP A 186 -0.21 -17.68 10.84
CA TRP A 186 0.09 -18.01 12.23
C TRP A 186 -0.78 -17.18 13.17
N MET A 187 -1.13 -17.77 14.31
CA MET A 187 -1.91 -17.13 15.36
C MET A 187 -1.28 -17.44 16.71
N TRP A 188 -0.89 -16.42 17.46
CA TRP A 188 -0.24 -16.57 18.77
C TRP A 188 -1.03 -15.89 19.87
N LYS A 189 -1.14 -16.55 21.01
CA LYS A 189 -1.60 -15.93 22.25
C LYS A 189 -0.44 -15.25 22.95
N ILE A 190 -0.47 -13.93 23.07
CA ILE A 190 0.63 -13.14 23.63
C ILE A 190 0.32 -12.75 25.08
N PRO A 191 1.31 -12.77 26.00
CA PRO A 191 2.72 -13.14 25.83
C PRO A 191 3.00 -14.65 26.00
N GLY A 192 1.98 -15.49 26.19
CA GLY A 192 2.16 -16.91 26.49
C GLY A 192 2.86 -17.73 25.40
N GLY A 193 2.75 -17.31 24.14
CA GLY A 193 3.39 -17.93 22.98
C GLY A 193 2.66 -19.16 22.42
N ASP A 194 1.54 -19.59 23.01
CA ASP A 194 0.71 -20.66 22.45
C ASP A 194 0.33 -20.32 21.01
N CYS A 195 0.74 -21.18 20.07
CA CYS A 195 0.59 -20.92 18.64
C CYS A 195 -0.35 -21.92 17.97
N LYS A 196 -0.97 -21.46 16.88
CA LYS A 196 -1.77 -22.27 15.97
C LYS A 196 -1.53 -21.77 14.55
N THR A 197 -1.50 -22.70 13.60
CA THR A 197 -1.31 -22.39 12.17
C THR A 197 -2.57 -22.70 11.39
N LEU A 198 -2.94 -21.80 10.47
CA LEU A 198 -3.95 -22.01 9.44
C LEU A 198 -3.21 -22.35 8.15
N GLN A 199 -3.32 -23.61 7.71
CA GLN A 199 -2.51 -24.12 6.60
C GLN A 199 -3.00 -23.62 5.23
N GLY A 200 -2.16 -22.82 4.57
CA GLY A 200 -2.49 -22.16 3.31
C GLY A 200 -2.58 -23.07 2.08
N PRO A 201 -2.81 -22.49 0.90
CA PRO A 201 -2.69 -23.17 -0.39
C PRO A 201 -1.25 -23.45 -0.84
N GLY A 202 -0.23 -22.87 -0.18
CA GLY A 202 1.16 -22.92 -0.63
C GLY A 202 1.55 -21.79 -1.61
N CYS A 203 0.88 -20.64 -1.53
CA CYS A 203 1.23 -19.40 -2.22
C CYS A 203 0.99 -18.21 -1.27
N GLN A 204 1.59 -17.05 -1.56
CA GLN A 204 1.66 -15.94 -0.61
C GLN A 204 0.29 -15.54 -0.08
N SER A 205 0.19 -15.39 1.24
CA SER A 205 -0.97 -14.83 1.91
C SER A 205 -0.83 -13.32 1.94
N THR A 206 -1.26 -12.65 0.86
CA THR A 206 -1.00 -11.22 0.61
C THR A 206 -1.84 -10.27 1.45
N SER A 207 -2.98 -10.72 1.99
CA SER A 207 -3.83 -9.87 2.84
C SER A 207 -4.66 -10.70 3.81
N GLY A 208 -4.94 -10.12 4.98
CA GLY A 208 -5.74 -10.77 6.02
C GLY A 208 -6.64 -9.82 6.76
N LYS A 209 -7.77 -10.33 7.25
CA LYS A 209 -8.66 -9.61 8.16
C LYS A 209 -9.35 -10.52 9.17
N VAL A 210 -9.27 -10.24 10.46
CA VAL A 210 -10.10 -10.85 11.51
C VAL A 210 -11.47 -10.19 11.49
N LEU A 211 -12.54 -10.99 11.45
CA LEU A 211 -13.90 -10.46 11.47
C LEU A 211 -14.24 -9.89 12.87
N PRO A 212 -15.15 -8.90 12.95
CA PRO A 212 -15.54 -8.28 14.21
C PRO A 212 -16.08 -9.25 15.27
N ASP A 213 -16.55 -10.43 14.86
CA ASP A 213 -16.99 -11.49 15.77
C ASP A 213 -15.86 -12.20 16.52
N GLY A 214 -14.60 -12.00 16.13
CA GLY A 214 -13.42 -12.63 16.72
C GLY A 214 -13.36 -14.16 16.56
N LYS A 215 -14.19 -14.73 15.70
CA LYS A 215 -14.28 -16.18 15.50
C LYS A 215 -13.83 -16.60 14.12
N ARG A 216 -13.90 -15.67 13.17
CA ARG A 216 -13.58 -15.91 11.77
C ARG A 216 -12.52 -14.94 11.29
N ALA A 217 -11.77 -15.35 10.27
CA ALA A 217 -10.88 -14.49 9.53
C ALA A 217 -11.03 -14.72 8.03
N VAL A 218 -10.68 -13.73 7.23
CA VAL A 218 -10.61 -13.83 5.77
C VAL A 218 -9.18 -13.58 5.36
N VAL A 219 -8.67 -14.44 4.47
CA VAL A 219 -7.31 -14.36 3.95
C VAL A 219 -7.37 -14.36 2.44
N GLY A 220 -6.71 -13.38 1.83
CA GLY A 220 -6.48 -13.27 0.41
C GLY A 220 -5.11 -13.81 0.03
N TYR A 221 -5.02 -14.39 -1.15
CA TYR A 221 -3.80 -15.03 -1.65
C TYR A 221 -3.37 -14.47 -3.00
N GLU A 222 -2.10 -14.69 -3.33
CA GLU A 222 -1.47 -14.33 -4.61
C GLU A 222 -2.16 -14.97 -5.82
N ASP A 223 -2.69 -16.18 -5.66
CA ASP A 223 -3.39 -16.92 -6.72
C ASP A 223 -4.82 -16.44 -6.99
N GLY A 224 -5.24 -15.33 -6.36
CA GLY A 224 -6.58 -14.76 -6.49
C GLY A 224 -7.66 -15.46 -5.66
N ASN A 225 -7.29 -16.49 -4.89
CA ASN A 225 -8.24 -17.18 -4.03
C ASN A 225 -8.46 -16.40 -2.72
N VAL A 226 -9.64 -16.60 -2.15
CA VAL A 226 -10.01 -16.06 -0.83
C VAL A 226 -10.47 -17.20 0.05
N ARG A 227 -9.95 -17.29 1.27
CA ARG A 227 -10.38 -18.30 2.26
C ARG A 227 -10.99 -17.65 3.47
N LEU A 228 -12.15 -18.17 3.91
CA LEU A 228 -12.75 -17.83 5.19
C LEU A 228 -12.45 -18.92 6.19
N TRP A 229 -11.85 -18.53 7.31
CA TRP A 229 -11.35 -19.43 8.35
C TRP A 229 -12.24 -19.41 9.59
N ASP A 230 -12.44 -20.56 10.22
CA ASP A 230 -12.87 -20.64 11.62
C ASP A 230 -11.60 -20.67 12.49
N LEU A 231 -11.37 -19.64 13.30
CA LEU A 231 -10.14 -19.50 14.11
C LEU A 231 -10.05 -20.57 15.20
N LYS A 232 -11.18 -21.02 15.74
CA LYS A 232 -11.23 -22.04 16.79
C LYS A 232 -10.92 -23.42 16.23
N GLN A 233 -11.50 -23.79 15.09
CA GLN A 233 -11.28 -25.09 14.46
C GLN A 233 -9.98 -25.13 13.66
N GLY A 234 -9.60 -24.01 13.03
CA GLY A 234 -8.40 -23.90 12.20
C GLY A 234 -8.57 -24.45 10.79
N ASN A 235 -9.81 -24.58 10.32
CA ASN A 235 -10.14 -25.03 8.98
C ASN A 235 -10.75 -23.88 8.15
N ALA A 236 -10.58 -23.97 6.84
CA ALA A 236 -11.27 -23.09 5.92
C ALA A 236 -12.74 -23.52 5.83
N THR A 237 -13.64 -22.64 6.26
CA THR A 237 -15.09 -22.81 6.14
C THR A 237 -15.55 -22.64 4.69
N HIS A 238 -14.93 -21.72 3.96
CA HIS A 238 -15.20 -21.44 2.54
C HIS A 238 -13.91 -21.13 1.80
N VAL A 239 -13.86 -21.54 0.53
CA VAL A 239 -12.76 -21.24 -0.41
C VAL A 239 -13.37 -20.70 -1.69
N ILE A 240 -13.18 -19.41 -1.95
CA ILE A 240 -13.61 -18.71 -3.16
C ILE A 240 -12.47 -18.77 -4.17
N LYS A 241 -12.73 -19.37 -5.33
CA LYS A 241 -11.73 -19.66 -6.37
C LYS A 241 -12.33 -19.69 -7.76
N GLY A 242 -11.48 -19.77 -8.79
CA GLY A 242 -11.93 -19.85 -10.18
C GLY A 242 -12.65 -18.57 -10.61
N HIS A 243 -13.80 -18.69 -11.28
CA HIS A 243 -14.58 -17.52 -11.71
C HIS A 243 -15.04 -16.62 -10.55
N ASP A 244 -15.33 -17.23 -9.40
CA ASP A 244 -15.75 -16.50 -8.21
C ASP A 244 -14.56 -15.84 -7.50
N GLY A 245 -13.34 -16.35 -7.68
CA GLY A 245 -12.09 -15.73 -7.23
C GLY A 245 -11.62 -14.57 -8.11
N HIS A 246 -10.57 -13.89 -7.66
CA HIS A 246 -9.86 -12.88 -8.47
C HIS A 246 -8.97 -13.54 -9.52
N GLN A 247 -8.58 -12.78 -10.55
CA GLN A 247 -7.66 -13.25 -11.60
C GLN A 247 -6.22 -12.75 -11.39
N GLY A 248 -5.93 -12.24 -10.20
CA GLY A 248 -4.60 -11.82 -9.77
C GLY A 248 -4.54 -11.74 -8.25
N ALA A 249 -3.36 -11.41 -7.73
CA ALA A 249 -3.12 -11.28 -6.29
C ALA A 249 -4.12 -10.34 -5.61
N LEU A 250 -4.55 -10.71 -4.41
CA LEU A 250 -5.32 -9.82 -3.57
C LEU A 250 -4.41 -8.76 -2.96
N THR A 251 -4.91 -7.53 -2.90
CA THR A 251 -4.17 -6.37 -2.42
C THR A 251 -4.75 -5.83 -1.12
N CYS A 252 -6.07 -5.93 -0.93
CA CYS A 252 -6.73 -5.35 0.23
C CYS A 252 -8.05 -6.07 0.60
N LEU A 253 -8.42 -5.94 1.88
CA LEU A 253 -9.61 -6.54 2.48
C LEU A 253 -10.27 -5.57 3.46
N ALA A 254 -11.59 -5.47 3.39
CA ALA A 254 -12.41 -4.81 4.40
C ALA A 254 -13.61 -5.67 4.78
N CYS A 255 -14.06 -5.54 6.02
CA CYS A 255 -15.32 -6.14 6.49
C CYS A 255 -16.27 -5.03 6.90
N ASN A 256 -17.58 -5.28 6.76
CA ASN A 256 -18.57 -4.40 7.33
C ASN A 256 -18.66 -4.58 8.86
N LYS A 257 -19.37 -3.67 9.53
CA LYS A 257 -19.44 -3.59 11.00
C LYS A 257 -19.91 -4.85 11.71
N ASP A 258 -20.82 -5.62 11.11
CA ASP A 258 -21.32 -6.88 11.68
C ASP A 258 -20.54 -8.12 11.21
N GLY A 259 -19.57 -7.96 10.31
CA GLY A 259 -18.79 -9.05 9.73
C GLY A 259 -19.59 -9.99 8.83
N SER A 260 -20.79 -9.61 8.37
CA SER A 260 -21.61 -10.41 7.44
C SER A 260 -21.14 -10.30 5.99
N LEU A 261 -20.44 -9.22 5.65
CA LEU A 261 -19.91 -8.94 4.32
C LEU A 261 -18.43 -8.61 4.38
N VAL A 262 -17.70 -9.06 3.35
CA VAL A 262 -16.31 -8.71 3.11
C VAL A 262 -16.17 -8.19 1.68
N LEU A 263 -15.40 -7.11 1.52
CA LEU A 263 -15.02 -6.54 0.24
C LEU A 263 -13.53 -6.84 0.04
N THR A 264 -13.20 -7.42 -1.10
CA THR A 264 -11.83 -7.79 -1.48
C THR A 264 -11.42 -7.00 -2.71
N GLY A 265 -10.18 -6.53 -2.76
CA GLY A 265 -9.57 -5.87 -3.93
C GLY A 265 -8.39 -6.67 -4.46
N SER A 266 -8.07 -6.48 -5.74
CA SER A 266 -7.00 -7.20 -6.43
C SER A 266 -6.33 -6.35 -7.51
N VAL A 267 -5.11 -6.77 -7.87
CA VAL A 267 -4.37 -6.30 -9.05
C VAL A 267 -5.11 -6.53 -10.37
N ASP A 268 -6.15 -7.38 -10.39
CA ASP A 268 -7.03 -7.56 -11.57
C ASP A 268 -7.97 -6.38 -11.83
N GLY A 269 -7.84 -5.30 -11.04
CA GLY A 269 -8.62 -4.07 -11.15
C GLY A 269 -10.06 -4.21 -10.69
N ARG A 270 -10.41 -5.30 -10.00
CA ARG A 270 -11.78 -5.58 -9.54
C ARG A 270 -11.83 -5.66 -8.03
N ALA A 271 -12.94 -5.18 -7.49
CA ALA A 271 -13.35 -5.50 -6.13
C ALA A 271 -14.52 -6.49 -6.14
N LYS A 272 -14.56 -7.42 -5.17
CA LYS A 272 -15.61 -8.42 -5.02
C LYS A 272 -16.23 -8.39 -3.63
N LEU A 273 -17.56 -8.50 -3.57
CA LEU A 273 -18.33 -8.53 -2.34
C LEU A 273 -18.71 -9.98 -1.99
N ILE A 274 -18.33 -10.43 -0.79
CA ILE A 274 -18.48 -11.80 -0.33
C ILE A 274 -19.36 -11.83 0.91
N ASN A 275 -20.38 -12.69 0.92
CA ASN A 275 -21.16 -13.00 2.11
C ASN A 275 -20.43 -14.02 2.98
N THR A 276 -20.08 -13.63 4.21
CA THR A 276 -19.18 -14.42 5.06
C THR A 276 -19.84 -15.66 5.68
N ALA A 277 -21.17 -15.71 5.73
CA ALA A 277 -21.90 -16.86 6.24
C ALA A 277 -22.00 -17.98 5.18
N THR A 278 -22.20 -17.59 3.92
CA THR A 278 -22.48 -18.53 2.82
C THR A 278 -21.29 -18.77 1.89
N GLY A 279 -20.26 -17.93 1.94
CA GLY A 279 -19.14 -17.96 0.99
C GLY A 279 -19.52 -17.49 -0.42
N LYS A 280 -20.75 -17.04 -0.64
CA LYS A 280 -21.23 -16.59 -1.95
C LYS A 280 -20.70 -15.21 -2.27
N VAL A 281 -20.20 -15.06 -3.50
CA VAL A 281 -19.91 -13.75 -4.10
C VAL A 281 -21.23 -13.15 -4.56
N VAL A 282 -21.56 -11.95 -4.09
CA VAL A 282 -22.90 -11.36 -4.23
C VAL A 282 -23.15 -10.81 -5.63
N ASP A 283 -22.13 -10.32 -6.35
CA ASP A 283 -22.13 -10.13 -7.83
C ASP A 283 -20.73 -9.72 -8.35
N CYS A 284 -20.53 -9.79 -9.67
CA CYS A 284 -19.26 -9.73 -10.38
C CYS A 284 -18.74 -8.31 -10.65
N ALA A 285 -17.70 -7.93 -9.88
CA ALA A 285 -16.72 -6.90 -10.19
C ALA A 285 -17.28 -5.46 -10.23
N PHE A 286 -16.92 -4.67 -9.22
CA PHE A 286 -16.89 -3.22 -9.35
C PHE A 286 -15.83 -2.87 -10.41
N LYS A 287 -16.26 -2.85 -11.68
CA LYS A 287 -15.38 -2.71 -12.86
C LYS A 287 -15.02 -1.25 -13.08
N GLN A 288 -13.82 -1.06 -13.61
CA GLN A 288 -13.38 0.16 -14.25
C GLN A 288 -14.40 0.64 -15.30
N PHE A 289 -14.65 1.95 -15.30
CA PHE A 289 -15.29 2.64 -16.41
C PHE A 289 -14.18 3.01 -17.40
N GLY A 290 -14.21 2.42 -18.60
CA GLY A 290 -13.32 2.83 -19.69
C GLY A 290 -13.41 4.32 -19.95
N LYS A 291 -12.28 4.94 -20.34
CA LYS A 291 -12.19 6.34 -20.75
C LYS A 291 -13.36 6.68 -21.70
N LEU A 292 -14.12 7.74 -21.40
CA LEU A 292 -15.07 8.35 -22.36
C LEU A 292 -14.35 9.04 -23.53
N PHE A 293 -13.01 9.12 -23.49
CA PHE A 293 -12.13 9.57 -24.55
C PHE A 293 -10.84 8.76 -24.52
N ALA A 294 -10.74 7.70 -25.31
CA ALA A 294 -9.45 7.10 -25.65
C ALA A 294 -9.45 6.82 -27.15
N SER A 295 -8.52 7.46 -27.85
CA SER A 295 -8.01 7.01 -29.14
C SER A 295 -7.48 5.58 -29.01
N GLN A 296 -7.59 4.82 -30.10
CA GLN A 296 -7.38 3.37 -30.20
C GLN A 296 -5.95 2.85 -29.92
N GLU A 297 -5.09 3.59 -29.19
CA GLU A 297 -3.68 3.23 -29.01
C GLU A 297 -3.16 3.26 -27.55
N ASP A 298 -4.00 3.57 -26.56
CA ASP A 298 -3.60 3.41 -25.16
C ASP A 298 -3.78 1.94 -24.75
N ALA A 299 -2.66 1.24 -24.56
CA ALA A 299 -2.61 -0.06 -23.89
C ALA A 299 -3.47 -0.03 -22.62
N GLU A 300 -4.09 -1.16 -22.28
CA GLU A 300 -4.84 -1.35 -21.02
C GLU A 300 -3.97 -0.91 -19.84
N GLU A 301 -4.11 0.36 -19.40
CA GLU A 301 -3.41 0.87 -18.22
C GLU A 301 -3.72 -0.10 -17.07
N THR A 302 -2.68 -0.80 -16.59
CA THR A 302 -2.78 -1.81 -15.56
C THR A 302 -3.33 -1.17 -14.29
N ASN A 303 -4.62 -1.36 -14.05
CA ASN A 303 -5.31 -0.76 -12.93
C ASN A 303 -5.41 -1.77 -11.78
N SER A 304 -4.94 -1.39 -10.61
CA SER A 304 -5.00 -2.19 -9.38
C SER A 304 -5.91 -1.52 -8.35
N VAL A 305 -6.68 -2.32 -7.62
CA VAL A 305 -7.43 -1.85 -6.45
C VAL A 305 -6.48 -1.83 -5.27
N GLU A 306 -6.24 -0.67 -4.67
CA GLU A 306 -5.29 -0.56 -3.54
C GLU A 306 -6.00 -0.57 -2.19
N SER A 307 -7.24 -0.09 -2.14
CA SER A 307 -7.97 -0.02 -0.88
C SER A 307 -9.48 -0.08 -1.08
N VAL A 308 -10.15 -0.69 -0.11
CA VAL A 308 -11.61 -0.88 -0.13
C VAL A 308 -12.18 -0.63 1.26
N GLY A 309 -13.46 -0.25 1.34
CA GLY A 309 -14.10 -0.05 2.64
C GLY A 309 -15.61 0.15 2.60
N PHE A 310 -16.21 0.00 3.77
CA PHE A 310 -17.65 0.15 3.99
C PHE A 310 -17.95 1.44 4.75
N CYS A 311 -18.95 2.17 4.30
CA CYS A 311 -19.53 3.25 5.07
C CYS A 311 -20.34 2.67 6.25
N ASN A 312 -20.16 3.23 7.44
CA ASN A 312 -20.83 2.74 8.64
C ASN A 312 -22.24 3.30 8.86
N VAL A 313 -22.59 4.40 8.18
CA VAL A 313 -23.84 5.13 8.37
C VAL A 313 -24.82 5.01 7.20
N LEU A 314 -24.32 4.74 6.00
CA LEU A 314 -25.09 4.58 4.77
C LEU A 314 -24.70 3.28 4.09
N PRO A 315 -25.58 2.67 3.27
CA PRO A 315 -25.25 1.46 2.50
C PRO A 315 -24.34 1.83 1.31
N LEU A 316 -23.15 2.35 1.58
CA LEU A 316 -22.15 2.74 0.59
C LEU A 316 -20.87 1.97 0.80
N ILE A 317 -20.16 1.73 -0.30
CA ILE A 317 -18.80 1.21 -0.29
C ILE A 317 -17.91 2.09 -1.17
N ALA A 318 -16.62 2.09 -0.86
CA ALA A 318 -15.61 2.77 -1.66
C ALA A 318 -14.57 1.77 -2.15
N VAL A 319 -14.11 2.00 -3.37
CA VAL A 319 -13.00 1.29 -4.01
C VAL A 319 -12.02 2.35 -4.50
N ALA A 320 -10.79 2.31 -3.99
CA ALA A 320 -9.70 3.17 -4.37
C ALA A 320 -8.72 2.43 -5.27
N TYR A 321 -8.25 3.12 -6.30
CA TYR A 321 -7.42 2.55 -7.34
C TYR A 321 -6.06 3.25 -7.45
N LEU A 322 -5.05 2.51 -7.93
CA LEU A 322 -3.68 3.00 -8.10
C LEU A 322 -3.56 4.13 -9.14
N HIS A 323 -4.51 4.29 -10.05
CA HIS A 323 -4.53 5.40 -11.03
C HIS A 323 -5.26 6.66 -10.51
N GLY A 324 -5.59 6.70 -9.21
CA GLY A 324 -6.15 7.90 -8.56
C GLY A 324 -7.68 8.01 -8.59
N THR A 325 -8.40 7.04 -9.15
CA THR A 325 -9.88 7.03 -9.02
C THR A 325 -10.28 6.53 -7.64
N LEU A 326 -11.18 7.26 -6.97
CA LEU A 326 -12.00 6.79 -5.87
C LEU A 326 -13.43 6.60 -6.38
N ALA A 327 -13.90 5.36 -6.40
CA ALA A 327 -15.25 5.01 -6.84
C ALA A 327 -16.14 4.68 -5.63
N ILE A 328 -17.29 5.36 -5.54
CA ILE A 328 -18.26 5.17 -4.45
C ILE A 328 -19.51 4.51 -5.03
N TYR A 329 -19.87 3.36 -4.50
CA TYR A 329 -21.02 2.56 -4.95
C TYR A 329 -22.10 2.49 -3.88
N ASP A 330 -23.34 2.37 -4.32
CA ASP A 330 -24.43 1.92 -3.47
C ASP A 330 -24.31 0.41 -3.23
N LEU A 331 -24.25 -0.01 -1.97
CA LEU A 331 -24.03 -1.41 -1.59
C LEU A 331 -25.18 -2.33 -2.04
N SER A 332 -26.41 -1.85 -2.01
CA SER A 332 -27.60 -2.68 -2.26
C SER A 332 -27.86 -2.89 -3.75
N SER A 333 -27.73 -1.83 -4.54
CA SER A 333 -27.94 -1.82 -5.98
C SER A 333 -26.66 -2.03 -6.79
N GLN A 334 -25.50 -1.91 -6.15
CA GLN A 334 -24.17 -1.99 -6.77
C GLN A 334 -23.93 -0.96 -7.88
N VAL A 335 -24.70 0.13 -7.86
CA VAL A 335 -24.59 1.22 -8.84
C VAL A 335 -23.50 2.20 -8.40
N LEU A 336 -22.64 2.61 -9.35
CA LEU A 336 -21.70 3.70 -9.13
C LEU A 336 -22.47 5.00 -8.86
N ARG A 337 -22.22 5.60 -7.71
CA ARG A 337 -22.79 6.89 -7.33
C ARG A 337 -21.87 8.05 -7.70
N HIS A 338 -20.60 7.93 -7.34
CA HIS A 338 -19.62 9.00 -7.53
C HIS A 338 -18.27 8.44 -7.98
N LYS A 339 -17.64 9.15 -8.93
CA LYS A 339 -16.26 8.94 -9.34
C LYS A 339 -15.47 10.20 -8.96
N CYS A 340 -14.57 10.06 -8.00
CA CYS A 340 -13.76 11.14 -7.47
C CYS A 340 -12.32 10.95 -7.97
N GLN A 341 -11.72 11.97 -8.58
CA GLN A 341 -10.40 11.85 -9.23
C GLN A 341 -9.31 12.52 -8.37
N HIS A 342 -8.24 11.78 -8.11
CA HIS A 342 -7.00 12.28 -7.53
C HIS A 342 -5.97 12.54 -8.64
N GLN A 343 -4.98 13.38 -8.34
CA GLN A 343 -3.87 13.67 -9.26
C GLN A 343 -2.85 12.52 -9.33
N ALA A 344 -2.75 11.73 -8.26
CA ALA A 344 -1.87 10.57 -8.16
C ALA A 344 -2.62 9.35 -7.61
N GLY A 345 -1.94 8.20 -7.61
CA GLY A 345 -2.48 6.94 -7.11
C GLY A 345 -2.91 7.01 -5.66
N ILE A 346 -4.03 6.37 -5.33
CA ILE A 346 -4.52 6.28 -3.95
C ILE A 346 -3.89 5.03 -3.33
N VAL A 347 -3.28 5.21 -2.16
CA VAL A 347 -2.60 4.12 -1.43
C VAL A 347 -3.56 3.45 -0.47
N LYS A 348 -4.33 4.24 0.29
CA LYS A 348 -5.23 3.71 1.31
C LYS A 348 -6.47 4.59 1.46
N LEU A 349 -7.57 3.98 1.89
CA LEU A 349 -8.79 4.67 2.28
C LEU A 349 -9.24 4.26 3.68
N GLN A 350 -9.88 5.17 4.40
CA GLN A 350 -10.51 4.88 5.68
C GLN A 350 -11.81 5.68 5.82
N TRP A 351 -12.90 4.96 6.10
CA TRP A 351 -14.19 5.56 6.41
C TRP A 351 -14.23 6.06 7.84
N GLU A 352 -14.90 7.19 8.05
CA GLU A 352 -15.24 7.62 9.40
C GLU A 352 -16.32 6.70 10.03
N GLU A 353 -16.20 6.47 11.33
CA GLU A 353 -17.17 5.65 12.08
C GLU A 353 -18.57 6.28 12.16
N SER A 354 -18.64 7.61 12.26
CA SER A 354 -19.87 8.36 12.58
C SER A 354 -20.46 9.15 11.40
N SER A 355 -19.83 9.13 10.24
CA SER A 355 -20.25 9.96 9.09
C SER A 355 -20.04 9.29 7.74
N SER A 356 -20.57 9.92 6.69
CA SER A 356 -20.40 9.50 5.30
C SER A 356 -19.11 10.03 4.66
N VAL A 357 -18.15 10.52 5.46
CA VAL A 357 -16.86 11.00 4.96
C VAL A 357 -15.89 9.82 4.84
N VAL A 358 -15.22 9.74 3.70
CA VAL A 358 -14.10 8.84 3.46
C VAL A 358 -12.82 9.65 3.30
N SER A 359 -11.79 9.27 4.04
CA SER A 359 -10.46 9.86 3.90
C SER A 359 -9.59 8.96 3.03
N THR A 360 -8.77 9.56 2.18
CA THR A 360 -7.82 8.87 1.30
C THR A 360 -6.45 9.49 1.46
N CYS A 361 -5.40 8.67 1.35
CA CYS A 361 -4.04 9.16 1.13
C CYS A 361 -3.55 8.73 -0.26
N SER A 362 -2.69 9.54 -0.86
CA SER A 362 -2.20 9.32 -2.21
C SER A 362 -0.70 9.55 -2.33
N LEU A 363 -0.16 9.07 -3.45
CA LEU A 363 1.27 9.13 -3.77
C LEU A 363 1.79 10.56 -4.00
N ASP A 364 0.91 11.57 -4.05
CA ASP A 364 1.28 12.99 -4.14
C ASP A 364 1.50 13.66 -2.77
N GLY A 365 1.60 12.86 -1.69
CA GLY A 365 1.87 13.38 -0.35
C GLY A 365 0.65 14.01 0.34
N ALA A 366 -0.55 13.86 -0.21
CA ALA A 366 -1.75 14.53 0.30
C ALA A 366 -2.77 13.56 0.94
N VAL A 367 -3.42 14.03 2.00
CA VAL A 367 -4.60 13.40 2.60
C VAL A 367 -5.84 14.19 2.20
N ARG A 368 -6.86 13.49 1.69
CA ARG A 368 -8.10 14.11 1.18
C ARG A 368 -9.32 13.53 1.85
N LEU A 369 -10.27 14.40 2.19
CA LEU A 369 -11.55 14.03 2.79
C LEU A 369 -12.64 14.22 1.74
N TRP A 370 -13.46 13.20 1.52
CA TRP A 370 -14.53 13.21 0.51
C TRP A 370 -15.88 12.95 1.16
N ASP A 371 -16.89 13.77 0.86
CA ASP A 371 -18.28 13.48 1.26
C ASP A 371 -18.88 12.46 0.28
N ALA A 372 -19.11 11.24 0.74
CA ALA A 372 -19.63 10.17 -0.11
C ALA A 372 -21.08 10.38 -0.58
N ARG A 373 -21.82 11.35 -0.02
CA ARG A 373 -23.18 11.69 -0.48
C ARG A 373 -23.19 12.54 -1.74
N SER A 374 -22.20 13.42 -1.88
CA SER A 374 -22.08 14.38 -2.99
C SER A 374 -20.96 14.01 -3.97
N GLY A 375 -19.95 13.26 -3.52
CA GLY A 375 -18.72 13.00 -4.28
C GLY A 375 -17.78 14.21 -4.33
N THR A 376 -17.97 15.21 -3.46
CA THR A 376 -17.14 16.41 -3.41
C THR A 376 -16.03 16.27 -2.40
N MET A 377 -14.84 16.79 -2.74
CA MET A 377 -13.75 16.95 -1.78
C MET A 377 -14.12 18.02 -0.75
N VAL A 378 -14.02 17.66 0.53
CA VAL A 378 -14.32 18.53 1.69
C VAL A 378 -13.08 19.32 2.08
N SER A 379 -11.95 18.63 2.21
CA SER A 379 -10.66 19.20 2.62
C SER A 379 -9.52 18.41 1.99
N GLU A 380 -8.39 19.09 1.80
CA GLU A 380 -7.10 18.53 1.41
C GLU A 380 -6.05 19.00 2.42
N TYR A 381 -5.19 18.09 2.87
CA TYR A 381 -4.09 18.34 3.79
C TYR A 381 -2.78 17.93 3.12
N ARG A 382 -1.80 18.84 3.13
CA ARG A 382 -0.46 18.64 2.56
C ARG A 382 0.62 18.87 3.61
N GLY A 383 1.81 18.35 3.36
CA GLY A 383 2.97 18.58 4.22
C GLY A 383 4.11 17.61 3.97
N HIS A 384 3.83 16.43 3.41
CA HIS A 384 4.88 15.51 2.97
C HIS A 384 5.54 15.98 1.68
N GLN A 385 6.85 15.74 1.59
CA GLN A 385 7.66 16.03 0.39
C GLN A 385 7.77 14.82 -0.55
N ALA A 386 7.25 13.66 -0.13
CA ALA A 386 7.22 12.41 -0.90
C ALA A 386 5.84 11.73 -0.77
N GLU A 387 5.70 10.55 -1.37
CA GLU A 387 4.49 9.75 -1.30
C GLU A 387 4.13 9.35 0.15
N ILE A 388 2.84 9.27 0.45
CA ILE A 388 2.35 8.64 1.68
C ILE A 388 2.27 7.14 1.44
N LEU A 389 2.94 6.37 2.30
CA LEU A 389 3.01 4.90 2.23
C LEU A 389 1.96 4.22 3.11
N ASP A 390 1.60 4.85 4.23
CA ASP A 390 0.52 4.38 5.09
C ASP A 390 -0.15 5.55 5.83
N PHE A 391 -1.40 5.37 6.23
CA PHE A 391 -2.07 6.31 7.13
C PHE A 391 -3.13 5.63 8.00
N THR A 392 -3.50 6.32 9.07
CA THR A 392 -4.57 5.89 9.96
C THR A 392 -5.29 7.09 10.57
N LEU A 393 -6.60 6.94 10.78
CA LEU A 393 -7.43 7.89 11.49
C LEU A 393 -7.64 7.44 12.94
N ASN A 394 -7.73 8.40 13.84
CA ASN A 394 -8.29 8.13 15.16
C ASN A 394 -9.79 7.80 15.07
N ARG A 395 -10.35 7.25 16.14
CA ARG A 395 -11.76 6.80 16.17
C ARG A 395 -12.77 7.89 15.81
N GLU A 396 -12.48 9.13 16.16
CA GLU A 396 -13.36 10.28 15.94
C GLU A 396 -13.16 10.94 14.56
N ALA A 397 -12.16 10.49 13.79
CA ALA A 397 -11.66 11.13 12.57
C ALA A 397 -11.37 12.63 12.75
N SER A 398 -10.85 13.00 13.93
CA SER A 398 -10.34 14.34 14.24
C SER A 398 -8.82 14.44 14.07
N MET A 399 -8.12 13.31 13.99
CA MET A 399 -6.69 13.25 13.75
C MET A 399 -6.37 12.18 12.71
N ALA A 400 -5.44 12.49 11.82
CA ALA A 400 -4.80 11.53 10.92
C ALA A 400 -3.32 11.46 11.22
N VAL A 401 -2.75 10.26 11.23
CA VAL A 401 -1.29 10.09 11.20
C VAL A 401 -0.91 9.37 9.92
N THR A 402 0.09 9.91 9.23
CA THR A 402 0.63 9.43 7.96
C THR A 402 2.08 9.02 8.11
N ALA A 403 2.52 8.07 7.30
CA ALA A 403 3.89 7.64 7.15
C ALA A 403 4.30 7.82 5.68
N SER A 404 5.51 8.33 5.43
CA SER A 404 5.94 8.73 4.09
C SER A 404 7.38 8.31 3.76
N GLY A 405 7.67 8.27 2.46
CA GLY A 405 9.02 8.12 1.92
C GLY A 405 9.97 9.28 2.23
N ASP A 406 9.48 10.41 2.74
CA ASP A 406 10.30 11.56 3.16
C ASP A 406 11.00 11.37 4.52
N HIS A 407 11.01 10.13 5.03
CA HIS A 407 11.56 9.73 6.32
C HIS A 407 10.83 10.31 7.53
N GLN A 408 9.63 10.86 7.32
CA GLN A 408 8.81 11.43 8.38
C GLN A 408 7.47 10.71 8.47
N ALA A 409 6.93 10.72 9.69
CA ALA A 409 5.51 10.58 9.90
C ALA A 409 4.93 11.91 10.34
N LYS A 410 3.73 12.27 9.89
CA LYS A 410 3.08 13.54 10.22
C LYS A 410 1.73 13.30 10.86
N LEU A 411 1.34 14.21 11.74
CA LEU A 411 0.01 14.23 12.34
C LEU A 411 -0.75 15.46 11.85
N PHE A 412 -1.97 15.24 11.37
CA PHE A 412 -2.87 16.28 10.89
C PHE A 412 -4.11 16.34 11.78
N CYS A 413 -4.44 17.54 12.24
CA CYS A 413 -5.71 17.80 12.93
C CYS A 413 -6.80 18.07 11.88
N LEU A 414 -7.71 17.10 11.72
CA LEU A 414 -8.74 17.14 10.70
C LEU A 414 -9.90 18.02 11.16
N GLN A 415 -9.96 19.24 10.62
CA GLN A 415 -11.08 20.14 10.82
C GLN A 415 -12.16 19.94 9.75
N ARG A 416 -13.42 20.14 10.14
CA ARG A 416 -14.52 20.28 9.19
C ARG A 416 -14.94 21.74 9.13
N PRO A 417 -15.27 22.26 7.94
CA PRO A 417 -15.89 23.57 7.81
C PRO A 417 -17.21 23.72 8.60
N ASP A 418 -17.90 22.60 8.90
CA ASP A 418 -19.26 22.59 9.45
C ASP A 418 -19.41 21.92 10.84
N ARG A 419 -18.37 21.90 11.69
CA ARG A 419 -18.48 21.44 13.10
C ARG A 419 -18.28 22.55 14.12
#